data_AF-A0A496BBF0-F1
#
_entry.id   AF-A0A496BBF0-F1
#
_cell.length_a   1.000
_cell.length_b   1.000
_cell.length_c   1.000
_cell.angle_alpha   90.00
_cell.angle_beta   90.00
_cell.angle_gamma   90.00
#
_symmetry.space_group_name_H-M   'P 1'
#
loop_
_entity.id
_entity.type
_entity.pdbx_description
1 polymer ?
#
loop_
_entity_poly.entity_id
_entity_poly.type
_entity_poly.pdbx_seq_one_letter_code
_entity_poly.pdbx_strand_id
1 'polypeptide(L)'
;NVQAVDELKPIAERLGKNLPHLALNWTHSNPGVSVSLVGARRASEVEDNMGAVGWQLTDEVRAEIDQVFAEYEIDTAPNKWVERVD
;
A
#
# COMPACT_ATOMS: atom_id res chain seq x y z
N ASN A 1 11.34 -8.81 -5.13
CA ASN A 1 10.51 -8.07 -4.13
C ASN A 1 11.31 -7.30 -3.08
N VAL A 2 12.43 -7.81 -2.51
CA VAL A 2 13.19 -7.03 -1.50
C VAL A 2 13.70 -5.70 -2.04
N GLN A 3 14.20 -5.67 -3.28
CA GLN A 3 14.70 -4.45 -3.92
C GLN A 3 13.58 -3.41 -4.12
N ALA A 4 12.41 -3.82 -4.64
CA ALA A 4 11.24 -2.95 -4.72
C ALA A 4 10.82 -2.37 -3.36
N VAL A 5 10.87 -3.19 -2.30
CA VAL A 5 10.60 -2.73 -0.93
C VAL A 5 11.58 -1.64 -0.49
N ASP A 6 12.86 -1.76 -0.84
CA ASP A 6 13.86 -0.75 -0.52
C ASP A 6 13.60 0.58 -1.25
N GLU A 7 13.05 0.54 -2.46
CA GLU A 7 12.65 1.74 -3.21
C GLU A 7 11.34 2.39 -2.73
N LEU A 8 10.43 1.61 -2.16
CA LEU A 8 9.20 2.15 -1.58
C LEU A 8 9.43 2.89 -0.24
N LYS A 9 10.52 2.57 0.48
CA LYS A 9 10.84 3.20 1.78
C LYS A 9 11.04 4.73 1.67
N PRO A 10 11.88 5.26 0.75
CA PRO A 10 12.01 6.70 0.55
C PRO A 10 10.69 7.42 0.24
N ILE A 11 9.78 6.77 -0.50
CA ILE A 11 8.46 7.32 -0.81
C ILE A 11 7.66 7.49 0.49
N ALA A 12 7.61 6.45 1.33
CA ALA A 12 6.94 6.52 2.62
C ALA A 12 7.54 7.62 3.53
N GLU A 13 8.88 7.68 3.60
CA GLU A 13 9.60 8.67 4.41
C GLU A 13 9.28 10.11 3.97
N ARG A 14 9.26 10.39 2.66
CA ARG A 14 8.89 11.71 2.11
C ARG A 14 7.46 12.11 2.45
N LEU A 15 6.56 11.14 2.64
CA LEU A 15 5.18 11.36 3.06
C LEU A 15 5.04 11.47 4.59
N GLY A 16 6.14 11.35 5.34
CA GLY A 16 6.12 11.34 6.81
C GLY A 16 5.50 10.08 7.39
N LYS A 17 5.60 8.96 6.67
CA LYS A 17 4.98 7.66 7.01
C LYS A 17 6.04 6.56 7.04
N ASN A 18 5.71 5.46 7.72
CA ASN A 18 6.51 4.24 7.61
C ASN A 18 5.99 3.38 6.45
N LEU A 19 6.79 2.39 6.03
CA LEU A 19 6.42 1.51 4.93
C LEU A 19 5.10 0.73 5.17
N PRO A 20 4.82 0.18 6.37
CA PRO A 20 3.51 -0.41 6.68
C PRO A 20 2.32 0.53 6.45
N HIS A 21 2.44 1.80 6.84
CA HIS A 21 1.39 2.80 6.62
C HIS A 21 1.16 3.05 5.14
N LEU A 22 2.24 3.16 4.35
CA LEU A 22 2.16 3.32 2.90
C LEU A 22 1.46 2.12 2.25
N ALA A 23 1.86 0.90 2.60
CA ALA A 23 1.29 -0.31 2.04
C ALA A 23 -0.21 -0.45 2.37
N LEU A 24 -0.61 -0.15 3.61
CA LEU A 24 -2.01 -0.23 4.03
C LEU A 24 -2.86 0.86 3.37
N ASN A 25 -2.36 2.09 3.26
CA ASN A 25 -3.05 3.17 2.54
C ASN A 25 -3.18 2.85 1.04
N TRP A 26 -2.11 2.38 0.40
CA TRP A 26 -2.13 1.94 -1.00
C TRP A 26 -3.18 0.85 -1.22
N THR A 27 -3.21 -0.16 -0.34
CA THR A 27 -4.21 -1.24 -0.39
C THR A 27 -5.63 -0.68 -0.34
N HIS A 28 -5.90 0.21 0.62
CA HIS A 28 -7.22 0.84 0.79
C HIS A 28 -7.59 1.78 -0.37
N SER A 29 -6.61 2.35 -1.07
CA SER A 29 -6.84 3.26 -2.21
C SER A 29 -7.30 2.55 -3.49
N ASN A 30 -7.19 1.21 -3.56
CA ASN A 30 -7.50 0.47 -4.78
C ASN A 30 -9.02 0.35 -5.01
N PRO A 31 -9.51 0.64 -6.24
CA PRO A 31 -10.90 0.40 -6.60
C PRO A 31 -11.29 -1.07 -6.32
N GLY A 32 -12.40 -1.28 -5.63
CA GLY A 32 -12.89 -2.61 -5.24
C GLY A 32 -12.45 -3.09 -3.85
N VAL A 33 -11.56 -2.36 -3.16
CA VAL A 33 -11.19 -2.67 -1.76
C VAL A 33 -12.06 -1.88 -0.80
N SER A 34 -13.14 -2.50 -0.30
CA SER A 34 -14.01 -1.88 0.71
C SER A 34 -13.40 -1.89 2.11
N VAL A 35 -12.59 -2.89 2.44
CA VAL A 35 -11.98 -3.09 3.76
C VAL A 35 -10.56 -3.62 3.60
N SER A 36 -9.62 -3.02 4.32
CA SER A 36 -8.27 -3.56 4.47
C SER A 36 -8.16 -4.32 5.79
N LEU A 37 -7.79 -5.60 5.73
CA LEU A 37 -7.57 -6.42 6.92
C LEU A 37 -6.10 -6.37 7.32
N VAL A 38 -5.82 -5.99 8.57
CA VAL A 38 -4.46 -5.91 9.12
C VAL A 38 -4.38 -6.69 10.42
N GLY A 39 -3.27 -7.39 10.63
CA GLY A 39 -3.02 -8.18 11.83
C GLY A 39 -2.44 -7.34 12.97
N ALA A 40 -2.80 -7.69 14.20
CA ALA A 40 -2.18 -7.16 15.42
C ALA A 40 -2.21 -8.24 16.52
N ARG A 41 -1.11 -8.38 17.24
CA ARG A 41 -0.94 -9.24 18.44
C ARG A 41 -1.05 -8.44 19.74
N ARG A 42 -0.82 -7.12 19.70
CA ARG A 42 -0.90 -6.19 20.84
C ARG A 42 -1.61 -4.90 20.46
N ALA A 43 -2.18 -4.21 21.44
CA ALA A 43 -2.94 -2.97 21.23
C ALA A 43 -2.11 -1.87 20.54
N SER A 44 -0.82 -1.74 20.88
CA SER A 44 0.07 -0.75 20.26
C SER A 44 0.24 -0.95 18.75
N GLU A 45 0.12 -2.18 18.24
CA GLU A 45 0.19 -2.45 16.80
C GLU A 45 -1.09 -1.98 16.11
N VAL A 46 -2.25 -2.02 16.78
CA VAL A 46 -3.49 -1.41 16.27
C VAL A 46 -3.34 0.11 16.18
N GLU A 47 -2.78 0.73 17.21
CA GLU A 47 -2.52 2.18 17.25
C GLU A 47 -1.54 2.60 16.14
N ASP A 48 -0.46 1.85 15.93
CA ASP A 48 0.49 2.10 14.83
C ASP A 48 -0.21 1.96 13.48
N ASN A 49 -0.98 0.89 13.24
CA ASN A 49 -1.72 0.69 11.98
C ASN A 49 -2.65 1.88 11.63
N MET A 50 -3.16 2.63 12.61
CA MET A 50 -3.98 3.83 12.35
C MET A 50 -3.19 4.96 11.67
N GLY A 51 -1.85 4.94 11.68
CA GLY A 51 -1.02 5.86 10.92
C GLY A 51 -1.22 5.80 9.40
N ALA A 52 -1.84 4.72 8.91
CA ALA A 52 -2.20 4.53 7.50
C ALA A 52 -3.42 5.34 7.04
N VAL A 53 -4.26 5.85 7.95
CA VAL A 53 -5.49 6.60 7.60
C VAL A 53 -5.36 8.10 7.88
N GLY A 54 -6.34 8.89 7.40
CA GLY A 54 -6.35 10.36 7.57
C GLY A 54 -5.52 11.13 6.55
N TRP A 55 -4.99 10.45 5.53
CA TRP A 55 -4.27 11.02 4.40
C TRP A 55 -4.53 10.18 3.14
N GLN A 56 -4.21 10.74 1.97
CA GLN A 56 -4.47 10.13 0.68
C GLN A 56 -3.20 10.15 -0.17
N LEU A 57 -3.00 9.11 -0.97
CA LEU A 57 -1.97 9.10 -2.01
C LEU A 57 -2.41 9.99 -3.16
N THR A 58 -1.56 10.92 -3.58
CA THR A 58 -1.81 11.69 -4.80
C THR A 58 -1.58 10.84 -6.03
N ASP A 59 -2.13 11.23 -7.17
CA ASP A 59 -1.96 10.49 -8.42
C ASP A 59 -0.47 10.36 -8.81
N GLU A 60 0.33 11.39 -8.52
CA GLU A 60 1.78 11.37 -8.75
C GLU A 60 2.49 10.31 -7.89
N VAL A 61 2.12 10.21 -6.60
CA VAL A 61 2.68 9.21 -5.70
C VAL A 61 2.24 7.80 -6.11
N ARG A 62 0.99 7.64 -6.55
CA ARG A 62 0.51 6.34 -7.06
C ARG A 62 1.28 5.92 -8.31
N ALA A 63 1.48 6.85 -9.25
CA ALA A 63 2.28 6.59 -10.44
C ALA A 63 3.75 6.23 -10.12
N GLU A 64 4.34 6.85 -9.11
CA GLU A 64 5.69 6.51 -8.64
C GLU A 64 5.76 5.11 -8.04
N ILE A 65 4.77 4.71 -7.22
CA ILE A 65 4.66 3.34 -6.69
C ILE A 65 4.49 2.33 -7.84
N ASP A 66 3.64 2.64 -8.83
CA ASP A 66 3.42 1.78 -9.99
C ASP A 66 4.69 1.61 -10.83
N GLN A 67 5.50 2.66 -10.96
CA GLN A 67 6.81 2.59 -11.62
C GLN A 67 7.77 1.65 -10.88
N VAL A 68 7.83 1.71 -9.54
CA VAL A 68 8.64 0.77 -8.75
C VAL A 68 8.19 -0.66 -9.00
N PHE A 69 6.88 -0.95 -8.97
CA PHE A 69 6.41 -2.31 -9.25
C PHE A 69 6.72 -2.77 -10.68
N ALA A 70 6.58 -1.88 -11.66
CA ALA A 70 6.89 -2.18 -13.07
C ALA A 70 8.37 -2.50 -13.30
N GLU A 71 9.29 -1.74 -12.70
CA GLU A 71 10.75 -1.96 -12.81
C GLU A 71 11.17 -3.36 -12.36
N TYR A 72 10.49 -3.89 -11.34
CA TYR A 72 10.76 -5.22 -10.78
C TYR A 72 9.80 -6.32 -11.28
N GLU A 73 9.02 -6.04 -12.32
CA GLU A 73 8.06 -6.96 -12.94
C GLU A 73 7.06 -7.56 -11.91
N ILE A 74 6.63 -6.76 -10.94
CA ILE A 74 5.71 -7.18 -9.87
C ILE A 74 4.27 -6.94 -10.32
N ASP A 75 3.52 -8.03 -10.52
CA ASP A 75 2.06 -7.95 -10.67
C ASP A 75 1.41 -7.72 -9.31
N THR A 76 0.78 -6.56 -9.15
CA THR A 76 0.05 -6.18 -7.93
C THR A 76 -1.41 -6.59 -7.96
N ALA A 77 -1.92 -7.07 -9.09
CA ALA A 77 -3.28 -7.57 -9.20
C ALA A 77 -3.39 -8.99 -8.62
N PRO A 78 -4.49 -9.33 -7.94
CA PRO A 78 -4.74 -10.70 -7.54
C PRO A 78 -4.92 -11.60 -8.77
N ASN A 79 -4.29 -12.78 -8.74
CA ASN A 79 -4.33 -13.78 -9.82
C ASN A 79 -5.76 -14.22 -10.22
N LYS A 80 -6.75 -13.99 -9.35
CA LYS A 80 -8.19 -14.18 -9.61
C LYS A 80 -8.99 -13.13 -8.84
N TRP A 81 -9.65 -12.23 -9.57
CA TRP A 81 -10.79 -11.51 -9.03
C TRP A 81 -11.97 -12.48 -9.00
N VAL A 82 -12.55 -12.72 -7.81
CA VAL A 82 -13.69 -13.63 -7.65
C VAL A 82 -14.93 -13.11 -8.40
N GLU A 83 -14.98 -11.81 -8.68
CA GLU A 83 -16.04 -11.17 -9.46
C GLU A 83 -15.42 -10.37 -10.60
N ARG A 84 -15.81 -10.68 -11.84
CA ARG A 84 -15.65 -9.75 -12.96
C ARG A 84 -16.72 -8.69 -12.78
N VAL A 85 -16.32 -7.45 -12.59
CA VAL A 85 -17.24 -6.33 -12.71
C VAL A 85 -17.33 -6.04 -14.20
N ASP A 86 -18.44 -6.44 -14.81
CA ASP A 86 -18.80 -6.15 -16.21
C ASP A 86 -19.00 -4.65 -16.44
#